data_AF-A0A9P6X0N3-F1
#
_entry.id   AF-A0A9P6X0N3-F1
#
_cell.length_a   1.000
_cell.length_b   1.000
_cell.length_c   1.000
_cell.angle_alpha   90.00
_cell.angle_beta   90.00
_cell.angle_gamma   90.00
#
_symmetry.space_group_name_H-M   'P 1'
#
loop_
_entity.id
_entity.type
_entity.pdbx_description
1 polymer ?
#
loop_
_entity_poly.entity_id
_entity_poly.type
_entity_poly.pdbx_seq_one_letter_code
_entity_poly.pdbx_strand_id
1 'polypeptide(L)'
;MESGKEFEEPCTTSSNVPTNHSLLSAASDSKDKKGFRKISTGEGLKAIVTSSYVNVLVVFVPIGIASHFVWSPTITFIMNFLAIIPLAKLLGYATEDIALRTGEVIGGLLNATFGNAVELIISIISLTQNLVVVVQASMLGSILSNLLLVLGMCFWGGGYYHKTQHFNKTVAQTSASLLFISVASLLIPASFYGSITSAQSESASALADGILKISRATSIIMLVLYFSYIFFQLKTHKHLFLGPTIIDSTDRAKLTQADDVEEALTEEDEEEEEPQMPAWMAVAL
;
A
#
# COMPACT_ATOMS: atom_id res chain seq x y z
N MET A 1 55.00 -5.19 82.12
CA MET A 1 53.76 -5.60 82.81
C MET A 1 52.64 -4.99 82.00
N GLU A 2 51.76 -5.67 81.27
CA GLU A 2 51.32 -7.06 81.06
C GLU A 2 51.02 -7.14 79.54
N SER A 3 51.53 -8.09 78.74
CA SER A 3 51.07 -9.47 78.55
C SER A 3 49.55 -9.67 78.51
N GLY A 4 49.00 -9.89 77.32
CA GLY A 4 47.63 -10.36 77.12
C GLY A 4 47.33 -10.59 75.64
N LYS A 5 47.77 -11.74 75.12
CA LYS A 5 47.44 -12.25 73.78
C LYS A 5 45.98 -12.73 73.76
N GLU A 6 45.25 -12.39 72.70
CA GLU A 6 44.30 -13.30 72.08
C GLU A 6 44.48 -13.26 70.56
N PHE A 7 44.16 -14.38 69.95
CA PHE A 7 44.77 -14.96 68.77
C PHE A 7 43.65 -15.24 67.77
N GLU A 8 43.70 -14.67 66.58
CA GLU A 8 43.28 -15.32 65.33
C GLU A 8 43.84 -14.54 64.13
N GLU A 9 44.35 -15.28 63.15
CA GLU A 9 45.19 -14.86 62.04
C GLU A 9 44.45 -15.19 60.70
N PRO A 10 45.07 -15.13 59.51
CA PRO A 10 44.90 -14.11 58.46
C PRO A 10 44.16 -14.60 57.19
N CYS A 11 43.69 -13.69 56.31
CA CYS A 11 43.39 -13.86 54.86
C CYS A 11 42.44 -12.72 54.44
N THR A 12 42.36 -12.14 53.24
CA THR A 12 42.96 -12.32 51.91
C THR A 12 42.41 -11.18 51.04
N THR A 13 43.26 -10.63 50.17
CA THR A 13 42.99 -10.13 48.82
C THR A 13 41.58 -9.67 48.40
N SER A 14 41.55 -8.44 47.86
CA SER A 14 40.93 -8.07 46.58
C SER A 14 39.41 -8.23 46.41
N SER A 15 38.70 -7.11 46.29
CA SER A 15 38.03 -6.75 45.03
C SER A 15 37.44 -5.35 45.12
N ASN A 16 37.96 -4.43 44.30
CA ASN A 16 37.20 -3.26 43.89
C ASN A 16 36.03 -3.78 43.05
N VAL A 17 34.83 -3.83 43.63
CA VAL A 17 33.58 -4.07 42.89
C VAL A 17 33.22 -2.76 42.19
N PRO A 18 33.24 -2.66 40.86
CA PRO A 18 32.70 -1.49 40.18
C PRO A 18 31.17 -1.54 40.31
N THR A 19 30.60 -0.45 40.78
CA THR A 19 29.15 -0.24 40.81
C THR A 19 28.57 -0.28 39.39
N ASN A 20 27.50 -1.07 39.23
CA ASN A 20 26.78 -1.37 37.97
C ASN A 20 26.28 -0.13 37.18
N HIS A 21 26.40 1.07 37.73
CA HIS A 21 26.04 2.32 37.06
C HIS A 21 27.06 2.74 35.98
N SER A 22 28.30 2.27 36.07
CA SER A 22 29.38 2.64 35.13
C SER A 22 29.38 1.83 33.83
N LEU A 23 28.88 0.58 33.87
CA LEU A 23 28.78 -0.28 32.68
C LEU A 23 27.54 0.03 31.83
N LEU A 24 26.46 0.51 32.42
CA LEU A 24 25.24 0.93 31.69
C LEU A 24 25.46 2.25 30.92
N SER A 25 26.29 3.15 31.44
CA SER A 25 26.63 4.38 30.72
C SER A 25 27.61 4.12 29.55
N ALA A 26 28.45 3.09 29.64
CA ALA A 26 29.38 2.72 28.57
C ALA A 26 28.75 1.82 27.50
N ALA A 27 27.70 1.05 27.83
CA ALA A 27 26.98 0.20 26.88
C ALA A 27 25.92 0.94 26.06
N SER A 28 25.53 2.15 26.45
CA SER A 28 24.57 2.99 25.73
C SER A 28 25.20 3.78 24.57
N ASP A 29 26.52 3.98 24.57
CA ASP A 29 27.22 4.84 23.60
C ASP A 29 27.78 4.08 22.38
N SER A 30 27.51 2.78 22.26
CA SER A 30 28.05 1.93 21.18
C SER A 30 27.00 1.37 20.20
N LYS A 31 25.73 1.77 20.28
CA LYS A 31 24.70 1.38 19.31
C LYS A 31 24.29 2.57 18.44
N ASP A 32 24.37 2.35 17.13
CA ASP A 32 23.78 3.16 16.06
C ASP A 32 24.51 4.45 15.64
N LYS A 33 25.78 4.31 15.27
CA LYS A 33 26.36 5.07 14.15
C LYS A 33 26.63 4.14 12.96
N LYS A 34 25.58 3.49 12.42
CA LYS A 34 25.66 2.94 11.06
C LYS A 34 25.70 4.11 10.10
N GLY A 35 26.91 4.55 9.75
CA GLY A 35 27.12 5.59 8.76
C GLY A 35 26.42 5.21 7.46
N PHE A 36 25.56 6.10 6.95
CA PHE A 36 24.97 5.97 5.63
C PHE A 36 26.09 5.85 4.59
N ARG A 37 26.36 4.64 4.12
CA ARG A 37 27.31 4.39 3.03
C ARG A 37 26.79 5.17 1.82
N LYS A 38 27.55 6.15 1.34
CA LYS A 38 27.20 6.90 0.12
C LYS A 38 27.17 5.91 -1.05
N ILE A 39 25.97 5.47 -1.42
CA ILE A 39 25.74 4.64 -2.60
C ILE A 39 26.18 5.48 -3.81
N SER A 40 27.04 4.92 -4.66
CA SER A 40 27.43 5.59 -5.90
C SER A 40 26.21 5.76 -6.80
N THR A 41 26.10 6.88 -7.51
CA THR A 41 24.96 7.17 -8.41
C THR A 41 24.70 6.03 -9.39
N GLY A 42 25.76 5.35 -9.83
CA GLY A 42 25.66 4.16 -10.70
C GLY A 42 25.16 2.90 -9.99
N GLU A 43 25.50 2.71 -8.71
CA GLU A 43 24.99 1.60 -7.90
C GLU A 43 23.50 1.78 -7.58
N GLY A 44 23.07 3.02 -7.31
CA GLY A 44 21.66 3.36 -7.12
C GLY A 44 20.84 3.14 -8.39
N LEU A 45 21.34 3.60 -9.54
CA LEU A 45 20.67 3.38 -10.83
C LEU A 45 20.57 1.89 -11.17
N LYS A 46 21.65 1.13 -10.96
CA LYS A 46 21.64 -0.32 -11.17
C LYS A 46 20.63 -1.01 -10.27
N ALA A 47 20.59 -0.65 -8.98
CA ALA A 47 19.65 -1.23 -8.03
C ALA A 47 18.19 -1.00 -8.44
N ILE A 48 17.86 0.23 -8.87
CA ILE A 48 16.53 0.60 -9.37
C ILE A 48 16.16 -0.23 -10.62
N VAL A 49 17.07 -0.35 -11.58
CA VAL A 49 16.84 -1.09 -12.83
C VAL A 49 16.79 -2.61 -12.60
N THR A 50 17.48 -3.17 -11.61
CA THR A 50 17.41 -4.62 -11.32
C THR A 50 16.38 -5.00 -10.26
N SER A 51 15.62 -4.03 -9.72
CA SER A 51 14.69 -4.28 -8.61
C SER A 51 13.50 -5.20 -8.97
N SER A 52 13.21 -5.42 -10.25
CA SER A 52 12.00 -6.13 -10.68
C SER A 52 12.20 -6.88 -11.99
N TYR A 53 11.60 -8.08 -12.08
CA TYR A 53 11.52 -8.88 -13.32
C TYR A 53 10.89 -8.12 -14.49
N VAL A 54 9.97 -7.20 -14.21
CA VAL A 54 9.33 -6.34 -15.23
C VAL A 54 10.35 -5.40 -15.90
N ASN A 55 11.47 -5.08 -15.25
CA ASN A 55 12.45 -4.14 -15.80
C ASN A 55 13.22 -4.71 -17.00
N VAL A 56 13.08 -6.02 -17.29
CA VAL A 56 13.51 -6.60 -18.57
C VAL A 56 12.86 -5.88 -19.76
N LEU A 57 11.64 -5.37 -19.59
CA LEU A 57 10.92 -4.63 -20.63
C LEU A 57 11.50 -3.22 -20.87
N VAL A 58 12.46 -2.73 -20.10
CA VAL A 58 13.08 -1.41 -20.33
C VAL A 58 13.74 -1.34 -21.71
N VAL A 59 14.14 -2.49 -22.29
CA VAL A 59 14.63 -2.58 -23.67
C VAL A 59 13.63 -2.04 -24.70
N PHE A 60 12.32 -2.07 -24.39
CA PHE A 60 11.28 -1.52 -25.27
C PHE A 60 11.28 0.00 -25.32
N VAL A 61 11.93 0.71 -24.39
CA VAL A 61 12.01 2.18 -24.41
C VAL A 61 12.80 2.70 -25.63
N PRO A 62 14.08 2.33 -25.85
CA PRO A 62 14.79 2.75 -27.06
C PRO A 62 14.16 2.18 -28.34
N ILE A 63 13.60 0.96 -28.28
CA ILE A 63 12.90 0.34 -29.42
C ILE A 63 11.64 1.12 -29.79
N GLY A 64 10.85 1.57 -28.81
CA GLY A 64 9.63 2.36 -29.02
C GLY A 64 9.91 3.77 -29.55
N ILE A 65 11.09 4.34 -29.24
CA ILE A 65 11.54 5.60 -29.85
C ILE A 65 11.98 5.36 -31.30
N ALA A 66 12.79 4.32 -31.53
CA ALA A 66 13.24 3.95 -32.88
C ALA A 66 12.08 3.56 -33.80
N SER A 67 11.04 2.92 -33.25
CA SER A 67 9.87 2.45 -34.01
C SER A 67 9.15 3.57 -34.74
N HIS A 68 9.15 4.78 -34.15
CA HIS A 68 8.49 5.95 -34.73
C HIS A 68 9.03 6.30 -36.13
N PHE A 69 10.32 6.01 -36.38
CA PHE A 69 10.97 6.35 -37.64
C PHE A 69 10.94 5.22 -38.67
N VAL A 70 10.76 3.97 -38.23
CA VAL A 70 11.03 2.78 -39.06
C VAL A 70 9.81 1.88 -39.24
N TRP A 71 8.90 1.80 -38.27
CA TRP A 71 7.83 0.80 -38.24
C TRP A 71 6.43 1.40 -38.34
N SER A 72 5.45 0.54 -38.59
CA SER A 72 4.04 0.94 -38.73
C SER A 72 3.48 1.52 -37.43
N PRO A 73 2.40 2.33 -37.49
CA PRO A 73 1.77 2.92 -36.31
C PRO A 73 1.35 1.88 -35.26
N THR A 74 0.84 0.72 -35.70
CA THR A 74 0.43 -0.37 -34.81
C THR A 74 1.62 -0.96 -34.03
N ILE A 75 2.75 -1.19 -34.71
CA ILE A 75 3.96 -1.70 -34.05
C ILE A 75 4.50 -0.64 -33.09
N THR A 76 4.53 0.62 -33.51
CA THR A 76 4.94 1.74 -32.64
C THR A 76 4.08 1.83 -31.39
N PHE A 77 2.77 1.66 -31.52
CA PHE A 77 1.86 1.60 -30.38
C PHE A 77 2.20 0.45 -29.42
N ILE A 78 2.36 -0.77 -29.94
CA ILE A 78 2.67 -1.96 -29.11
C ILE A 78 4.02 -1.80 -28.39
N MET A 79 5.06 -1.33 -29.09
CA MET A 79 6.38 -1.14 -28.51
C MET A 79 6.36 -0.09 -27.39
N ASN A 80 5.67 1.04 -27.60
CA ASN A 80 5.54 2.07 -26.56
C ASN A 80 4.63 1.62 -25.41
N PHE A 81 3.57 0.85 -25.69
CA PHE A 81 2.73 0.25 -24.66
C PHE A 81 3.55 -0.66 -23.73
N LEU A 82 4.37 -1.56 -24.29
CA LEU A 82 5.25 -2.42 -23.51
C LEU A 82 6.33 -1.63 -22.75
N ALA A 83 6.82 -0.52 -23.33
CA ALA A 83 7.79 0.35 -22.68
C ALA A 83 7.22 1.09 -21.45
N ILE A 84 5.93 1.41 -21.44
CA ILE A 84 5.28 2.12 -20.32
C ILE A 84 5.20 1.23 -19.07
N ILE A 85 5.00 -0.08 -19.22
CA ILE A 85 4.85 -1.04 -18.11
C ILE A 85 6.03 -0.95 -17.09
N PRO A 86 7.30 -1.12 -17.48
CA PRO A 86 8.42 -0.98 -16.55
C PRO A 86 8.63 0.46 -16.07
N LEU A 87 8.36 1.47 -16.91
CA LEU A 87 8.51 2.87 -16.53
C LEU A 87 7.53 3.25 -15.40
N ALA A 88 6.30 2.76 -15.46
CA ALA A 88 5.31 2.94 -14.40
C ALA A 88 5.81 2.36 -13.07
N LYS A 89 6.39 1.16 -13.11
CA LYS A 89 6.95 0.51 -11.91
C LYS A 89 8.15 1.25 -11.35
N LEU A 90 9.07 1.70 -12.21
CA LEU A 90 10.23 2.50 -11.81
C LEU A 90 9.83 3.83 -11.18
N LEU A 91 8.82 4.50 -11.74
CA LEU A 91 8.27 5.73 -11.18
C LEU A 91 7.63 5.49 -9.81
N GLY A 92 6.89 4.39 -9.65
CA GLY A 92 6.33 3.98 -8.36
C GLY A 92 7.43 3.78 -7.29
N TYR A 93 8.47 3.01 -7.61
CA TYR A 93 9.62 2.81 -6.71
C TYR A 93 10.30 4.13 -6.33
N ALA A 94 10.54 5.01 -7.30
CA ALA A 94 11.14 6.31 -7.05
C ALA A 94 10.24 7.18 -6.15
N THR A 95 8.93 7.16 -6.38
CA THR A 95 7.95 7.90 -5.58
C THR A 95 7.92 7.40 -4.15
N GLU A 96 7.95 6.09 -3.94
CA GLU A 96 7.97 5.47 -2.62
C GLU A 96 9.26 5.83 -1.86
N ASP A 97 10.44 5.73 -2.49
CA ASP A 97 11.72 6.09 -1.85
C ASP A 97 11.79 7.58 -1.48
N ILE A 98 11.21 8.47 -2.30
CA ILE A 98 11.09 9.89 -1.95
C ILE A 98 10.08 10.08 -0.81
N ALA A 99 8.92 9.42 -0.87
CA ALA A 99 7.86 9.53 0.12
C ALA A 99 8.35 9.16 1.53
N LEU A 100 9.20 8.14 1.65
CA LEU A 100 9.84 7.72 2.90
C LEU A 100 10.72 8.80 3.53
N ARG A 101 11.20 9.78 2.75
CA ARG A 101 12.13 10.84 3.20
C ARG A 101 11.47 12.21 3.38
N THR A 102 10.26 12.39 2.86
CA THR A 102 9.54 13.69 2.87
C THR A 102 8.52 13.83 4.01
N GLY A 103 8.40 12.84 4.89
CA GLY A 103 7.42 12.82 5.98
C GLY A 103 6.03 12.39 5.52
N GLU A 104 5.18 11.98 6.47
CA GLU A 104 3.92 11.26 6.18
C GLU A 104 2.93 12.03 5.29
N VAL A 105 2.75 13.33 5.52
CA VAL A 105 1.75 14.12 4.76
C VAL A 105 2.20 14.34 3.32
N ILE A 106 3.45 14.75 3.13
CA ILE A 106 4.02 15.01 1.80
C ILE A 106 4.22 13.68 1.06
N GLY A 107 4.69 12.64 1.76
CA GLY A 107 4.83 11.29 1.22
C GLY A 107 3.50 10.69 0.78
N GLY A 108 2.43 10.87 1.58
CA GLY A 108 1.08 10.46 1.20
C GLY A 108 0.58 11.19 -0.05
N LEU A 109 0.79 12.50 -0.15
CA LEU A 109 0.40 13.29 -1.33
C LEU A 109 1.22 12.92 -2.58
N LEU A 110 2.53 12.67 -2.41
CA LEU A 110 3.41 12.19 -3.47
C LEU A 110 2.94 10.84 -4.01
N ASN A 111 2.65 9.88 -3.12
CA ASN A 111 2.14 8.58 -3.54
C ASN A 111 0.79 8.69 -4.24
N ALA A 112 -0.11 9.52 -3.73
CA ALA A 112 -1.43 9.69 -4.33
C ALA A 112 -1.36 10.32 -5.74
N THR A 113 -0.41 11.24 -5.96
CA THR A 113 -0.24 11.94 -7.24
C THR A 113 0.64 11.14 -8.21
N PHE A 114 1.87 10.83 -7.81
CA PHE A 114 2.83 10.17 -8.68
C PHE A 114 2.63 8.65 -8.80
N GLY A 115 1.96 8.01 -7.82
CA GLY A 115 1.55 6.61 -7.93
C GLY A 115 0.56 6.37 -9.07
N ASN A 116 -0.24 7.37 -9.43
CA ASN A 116 -1.16 7.35 -10.58
C ASN A 116 -0.66 8.24 -11.75
N ALA A 117 0.62 8.63 -11.78
CA ALA A 117 1.09 9.62 -12.75
C ALA A 117 0.94 9.15 -14.19
N VAL A 118 1.20 7.86 -14.45
CA VAL A 118 1.13 7.30 -15.82
C VAL A 118 -0.29 7.42 -16.37
N GLU A 119 -1.30 7.11 -15.55
CA GLU A 119 -2.70 7.25 -15.93
C GLU A 119 -3.04 8.73 -16.20
N LEU A 120 -2.62 9.64 -15.33
CA LEU A 120 -2.84 11.07 -15.47
C LEU A 120 -2.16 11.64 -16.71
N ILE A 121 -0.90 11.29 -16.97
CA ILE A 121 -0.14 11.75 -18.14
C ILE A 121 -0.79 11.28 -19.44
N ILE A 122 -1.12 9.99 -19.55
CA ILE A 122 -1.78 9.44 -20.75
C ILE A 122 -3.15 10.08 -20.95
N SER A 123 -3.89 10.30 -19.87
CA SER A 123 -5.22 10.92 -19.93
C SER A 123 -5.14 12.38 -20.39
N ILE A 124 -4.20 13.17 -19.85
CA ILE A 124 -4.01 14.57 -20.28
C ILE A 124 -3.58 14.63 -21.74
N ILE A 125 -2.58 13.85 -22.17
CA ILE A 125 -2.13 13.83 -23.57
C ILE A 125 -3.30 13.45 -24.49
N SER A 126 -4.08 12.43 -24.13
CA SER A 126 -5.25 12.00 -24.89
C SER A 126 -6.34 13.09 -24.97
N LEU A 127 -6.59 13.81 -23.87
CA LEU A 127 -7.51 14.95 -23.86
C LEU A 127 -7.05 16.10 -24.76
N THR A 128 -5.75 16.41 -24.80
CA THR A 128 -5.22 17.45 -25.72
C THR A 128 -5.44 17.09 -27.20
N GLN A 129 -5.63 15.81 -27.50
CA GLN A 129 -5.92 15.30 -28.83
C GLN A 129 -7.43 15.05 -29.07
N ASN A 130 -8.31 15.52 -28.17
CA ASN A 130 -9.76 15.30 -28.19
C ASN A 130 -10.18 13.82 -28.14
N LEU A 131 -9.34 12.93 -27.62
CA LEU A 131 -9.63 11.50 -27.47
C LEU A 131 -10.42 11.23 -26.17
N VAL A 132 -11.55 11.92 -26.00
CA VAL A 132 -12.37 11.86 -24.77
C VAL A 132 -12.85 10.45 -24.47
N VAL A 133 -13.27 9.69 -25.51
CA VAL A 133 -13.73 8.31 -25.36
C VAL A 133 -12.61 7.40 -24.84
N VAL A 134 -11.37 7.61 -25.30
CA VAL A 134 -10.21 6.82 -24.83
C VAL A 134 -9.97 7.08 -23.34
N VAL A 135 -10.07 8.33 -22.91
CA VAL A 135 -9.88 8.73 -21.51
C VAL A 135 -10.98 8.18 -20.61
N GLN A 136 -12.24 8.24 -21.05
CA GLN A 136 -13.38 7.67 -20.32
C GLN A 136 -13.25 6.15 -20.19
N ALA A 137 -12.89 5.47 -21.29
CA ALA A 137 -12.68 4.03 -21.31
C ALA A 137 -11.48 3.61 -20.42
N SER A 138 -10.38 4.36 -20.44
CA SER A 138 -9.20 4.06 -19.61
C SER A 138 -9.47 4.27 -18.13
N MET A 139 -10.22 5.30 -17.75
CA MET A 139 -10.60 5.57 -16.35
C MET A 139 -11.51 4.46 -15.78
N LEU A 140 -12.55 4.07 -16.53
CA LEU A 140 -13.39 2.93 -16.15
C LEU A 140 -12.59 1.62 -16.13
N GLY A 141 -11.72 1.42 -17.12
CA GLY A 141 -10.83 0.26 -17.21
C GLY A 141 -9.89 0.14 -16.01
N SER A 142 -9.32 1.24 -15.51
CA SER A 142 -8.45 1.22 -14.32
C SER A 142 -9.23 0.80 -13.07
N ILE A 143 -10.42 1.35 -12.86
CA ILE A 143 -11.30 0.97 -11.74
C ILE A 143 -11.65 -0.52 -11.80
N LEU A 144 -12.10 -1.00 -12.96
CA LEU A 144 -12.47 -2.41 -13.16
C LEU A 144 -11.25 -3.34 -13.04
N SER A 145 -10.10 -2.94 -13.55
CA SER A 145 -8.85 -3.69 -13.43
C SER A 145 -8.47 -3.87 -11.96
N ASN A 146 -8.52 -2.81 -11.15
CA ASN A 146 -8.16 -2.91 -9.73
C ASN A 146 -9.19 -3.72 -8.94
N LEU A 147 -10.48 -3.54 -9.23
CA LEU A 147 -11.57 -4.19 -8.50
C LEU A 147 -11.76 -5.67 -8.84
N LEU A 148 -11.65 -6.06 -10.11
CA LEU A 148 -11.94 -7.42 -10.57
C LEU A 148 -10.66 -8.16 -10.93
N LEU A 149 -9.82 -7.58 -11.78
CA LEU A 149 -8.67 -8.28 -12.33
C LEU A 149 -7.59 -8.48 -11.27
N VAL A 150 -7.10 -7.39 -10.66
CA VAL A 150 -6.06 -7.44 -9.63
C VAL A 150 -6.57 -8.17 -8.40
N LEU A 151 -7.73 -7.80 -7.86
CA LEU A 151 -8.32 -8.48 -6.71
C LEU A 151 -8.57 -9.97 -6.97
N GLY A 152 -9.09 -10.32 -8.15
CA GLY A 152 -9.31 -11.71 -8.56
C GLY A 152 -8.00 -12.50 -8.66
N MET A 153 -6.94 -11.90 -9.22
CA MET A 153 -5.61 -12.51 -9.24
C MET A 153 -5.02 -12.65 -7.84
N CYS A 154 -5.26 -11.71 -6.93
CA CYS A 154 -4.83 -11.80 -5.53
C CYS A 154 -5.51 -12.97 -4.80
N PHE A 155 -6.83 -13.14 -4.97
CA PHE A 155 -7.56 -14.28 -4.40
C PHE A 155 -7.17 -15.60 -5.05
N TRP A 156 -7.03 -15.63 -6.37
CA TRP A 156 -6.62 -16.84 -7.07
C TRP A 156 -5.20 -17.28 -6.68
N GLY A 157 -4.24 -16.36 -6.70
CA GLY A 157 -2.85 -16.65 -6.34
C GLY A 157 -2.65 -16.92 -4.85
N GLY A 158 -3.29 -16.14 -3.98
CA GLY A 158 -3.21 -16.33 -2.53
C GLY A 158 -3.96 -17.58 -2.05
N GLY A 159 -5.15 -17.80 -2.61
CA GLY A 159 -6.01 -18.95 -2.34
C GLY A 159 -5.51 -20.26 -2.93
N TYR A 160 -4.57 -20.23 -3.88
CA TYR A 160 -3.92 -21.44 -4.39
C TYR A 160 -3.18 -22.22 -3.29
N TYR A 161 -2.57 -21.50 -2.34
CA TYR A 161 -1.81 -22.11 -1.25
C TYR A 161 -2.50 -21.98 0.12
N HIS A 162 -3.22 -20.88 0.37
CA HIS A 162 -3.83 -20.60 1.67
C HIS A 162 -5.35 -20.81 1.63
N LYS A 163 -5.90 -21.55 2.62
CA LYS A 163 -7.36 -21.73 2.75
C LYS A 163 -8.08 -20.44 3.14
N THR A 164 -7.42 -19.58 3.91
CA THR A 164 -7.91 -18.29 4.38
C THR A 164 -6.82 -17.24 4.25
N GLN A 165 -7.19 -15.99 3.96
CA GLN A 165 -6.27 -14.86 3.88
C GLN A 165 -6.70 -13.81 4.91
N HIS A 166 -5.77 -13.40 5.78
CA HIS A 166 -6.03 -12.38 6.78
C HIS A 166 -5.72 -10.98 6.24
N PHE A 167 -6.63 -10.05 6.48
CA PHE A 167 -6.47 -8.62 6.17
C PHE A 167 -7.14 -7.78 7.25
N ASN A 168 -6.76 -6.51 7.34
CA ASN A 168 -7.39 -5.57 8.26
C ASN A 168 -8.83 -5.28 7.82
N LYS A 169 -9.80 -5.91 8.49
CA LYS A 169 -11.24 -5.80 8.16
C LYS A 169 -11.72 -4.35 8.19
N THR A 170 -11.29 -3.57 9.18
CA THR A 170 -11.69 -2.15 9.33
C THR A 170 -11.22 -1.31 8.15
N VAL A 171 -9.94 -1.38 7.80
CA VAL A 171 -9.39 -0.60 6.66
C VAL A 171 -9.98 -1.04 5.34
N ALA A 172 -10.13 -2.36 5.14
CA ALA A 172 -10.71 -2.92 3.93
C ALA A 172 -12.18 -2.49 3.77
N GLN A 173 -12.98 -2.57 4.84
CA GLN A 173 -14.38 -2.19 4.82
C GLN A 173 -14.56 -0.68 4.60
N THR A 174 -13.82 0.17 5.30
CA THR A 174 -13.87 1.63 5.09
C THR A 174 -13.48 1.99 3.65
N SER A 175 -12.42 1.36 3.12
CA SER A 175 -11.98 1.60 1.74
C SER A 175 -12.99 1.12 0.72
N ALA A 176 -13.62 -0.04 0.94
CA ALA A 176 -14.68 -0.58 0.09
C ALA A 176 -15.92 0.33 0.08
N SER A 177 -16.34 0.86 1.24
CA SER A 177 -17.46 1.80 1.32
C SER A 177 -17.18 3.11 0.58
N LEU A 178 -15.97 3.67 0.74
CA LEU A 178 -15.55 4.88 0.01
C LEU A 178 -15.48 4.65 -1.50
N LEU A 179 -14.96 3.51 -1.92
CA LEU A 179 -14.88 3.12 -3.32
C LEU A 179 -16.28 2.94 -3.92
N PHE A 180 -17.20 2.32 -3.19
CA PHE A 180 -18.60 2.20 -3.60
C PHE A 180 -19.26 3.56 -3.81
N ILE A 181 -19.14 4.48 -2.84
CA ILE A 181 -19.67 5.85 -2.97
C ILE A 181 -19.04 6.57 -4.16
N SER A 182 -17.74 6.38 -4.37
CA SER A 182 -16.99 7.01 -5.47
C SER A 182 -17.45 6.52 -6.84
N VAL A 183 -17.55 5.20 -7.02
CA VAL A 183 -18.01 4.59 -8.28
C VAL A 183 -19.48 4.91 -8.52
N ALA A 184 -20.35 4.83 -7.50
CA ALA A 184 -21.75 5.20 -7.63
C ALA A 184 -21.91 6.67 -8.06
N SER A 185 -21.15 7.58 -7.46
CA SER A 185 -21.16 9.00 -7.82
C SER A 185 -20.72 9.25 -9.27
N LEU A 186 -19.69 8.52 -9.74
CA LEU A 186 -19.22 8.59 -11.13
C LEU A 186 -20.24 8.04 -12.14
N LEU A 187 -21.07 7.07 -11.72
CA LEU A 187 -22.12 6.49 -12.55
C LEU A 187 -23.37 7.39 -12.70
N ILE A 188 -23.62 8.33 -11.78
CA ILE A 188 -24.81 9.21 -11.82
C ILE A 188 -24.92 10.00 -13.15
N PRO A 189 -23.89 10.72 -13.62
CA PRO A 189 -23.98 11.42 -14.91
C PRO A 189 -24.15 10.46 -16.10
N ALA A 190 -23.55 9.27 -16.04
CA ALA A 190 -23.62 8.27 -17.10
C ALA A 190 -25.01 7.64 -17.22
N SER A 191 -25.64 7.29 -16.09
CA SER A 191 -27.00 6.74 -16.07
C SER A 191 -28.03 7.77 -16.51
N PHE A 192 -27.88 9.03 -16.08
CA PHE A 192 -28.72 10.15 -16.52
C PHE A 192 -28.65 10.36 -18.05
N TYR A 193 -27.44 10.30 -18.63
CA TYR A 193 -27.27 10.34 -20.08
C TYR A 193 -27.96 9.17 -20.79
N GLY A 194 -27.79 7.94 -20.27
CA GLY A 194 -28.41 6.74 -20.83
C GLY A 194 -29.93 6.75 -20.79
N SER A 195 -30.53 7.26 -19.70
CA SER A 195 -31.99 7.32 -19.54
C SER A 195 -32.65 8.37 -20.42
N ILE A 196 -31.97 9.49 -20.70
CA ILE A 196 -32.54 10.57 -21.53
C ILE A 196 -32.32 10.28 -23.01
N THR A 197 -31.18 9.70 -23.40
CA THR A 197 -30.93 9.32 -24.80
C THR A 197 -31.94 8.28 -25.30
N SER A 198 -32.43 7.41 -24.41
CA SER A 198 -33.46 6.42 -24.72
C SER A 198 -34.89 7.00 -24.77
N ALA A 199 -35.13 8.13 -24.10
CA ALA A 199 -36.39 8.88 -24.12
C ALA A 199 -36.29 10.05 -25.12
N GLN A 200 -36.45 9.74 -26.42
CA GLN A 200 -36.49 10.70 -27.53
C GLN A 200 -37.07 12.07 -27.14
N SER A 201 -36.21 13.08 -26.94
CA SER A 201 -36.64 14.45 -26.67
C SER A 201 -35.57 15.47 -27.08
N GLU A 202 -36.07 16.65 -27.38
CA GLU A 202 -35.56 17.64 -28.31
C GLU A 202 -34.22 18.28 -27.91
N SER A 203 -33.47 18.71 -28.93
CA SER A 203 -32.22 19.49 -28.84
C SER A 203 -31.06 18.79 -28.11
N ALA A 204 -30.38 17.90 -28.84
CA ALA A 204 -29.15 17.22 -28.40
C ALA A 204 -28.08 18.17 -27.81
N SER A 205 -28.03 19.44 -28.25
CA SER A 205 -27.12 20.46 -27.72
C SER A 205 -27.46 20.89 -26.29
N ALA A 206 -28.73 21.14 -25.97
CA ALA A 206 -29.15 21.54 -24.63
C ALA A 206 -28.95 20.41 -23.62
N LEU A 207 -29.17 19.16 -24.05
CA LEU A 207 -28.91 17.97 -23.26
C LEU A 207 -27.41 17.79 -22.97
N ALA A 208 -26.56 17.91 -24.00
CA ALA A 208 -25.11 17.82 -23.85
C ALA A 208 -24.56 18.85 -22.85
N ASP A 209 -25.05 20.09 -22.91
CA ASP A 209 -24.68 21.14 -21.96
C ASP A 209 -25.12 20.82 -20.52
N GLY A 210 -26.31 20.23 -20.34
CA GLY A 210 -26.78 19.77 -19.03
C GLY A 210 -25.89 18.67 -18.44
N ILE A 211 -25.52 17.68 -19.26
CA ILE A 211 -24.64 16.57 -18.85
C ILE A 211 -23.24 17.07 -18.51
N LEU A 212 -22.73 18.04 -19.27
CA LEU A 212 -21.43 18.65 -19.00
C LEU A 212 -21.43 19.38 -17.64
N LYS A 213 -22.50 20.13 -17.34
CA LYS A 213 -22.66 20.84 -16.06
C LYS A 213 -22.73 19.87 -14.88
N ILE A 214 -23.55 18.82 -14.97
CA ILE A 214 -23.65 17.83 -13.88
C ILE A 214 -22.32 17.07 -13.71
N SER A 215 -21.64 16.70 -14.80
CA SER A 215 -20.34 16.03 -14.74
C SER A 215 -19.27 16.91 -14.07
N ARG A 216 -19.26 18.21 -14.37
CA ARG A 216 -18.36 19.19 -13.70
C ARG A 216 -18.68 19.34 -12.22
N ALA A 217 -19.96 19.44 -11.85
CA ALA A 217 -20.38 19.52 -10.46
C ALA A 217 -19.98 18.26 -9.68
N THR A 218 -20.27 17.07 -10.23
CA THR A 218 -19.86 15.79 -9.65
C THR A 218 -18.34 15.71 -9.49
N SER A 219 -17.56 16.15 -10.48
CA SER A 219 -16.10 16.16 -10.41
C SER A 219 -15.57 17.04 -9.27
N ILE A 220 -16.16 18.22 -9.06
CA ILE A 220 -15.79 19.11 -7.95
C ILE A 220 -16.11 18.48 -6.59
N ILE A 221 -17.31 17.90 -6.44
CA ILE A 221 -17.72 17.21 -5.21
C ILE A 221 -16.76 16.05 -4.91
N MET A 222 -16.43 15.24 -5.93
CA MET A 222 -15.48 14.12 -5.79
C MET A 222 -14.08 14.60 -5.39
N LEU A 223 -13.62 15.72 -5.92
CA LEU A 223 -12.33 16.32 -5.55
C LEU A 223 -12.31 16.73 -4.06
N VAL A 224 -13.40 17.34 -3.57
CA VAL A 224 -13.54 17.73 -2.15
C VAL A 224 -13.56 16.50 -1.25
N LEU A 225 -14.30 15.45 -1.63
CA LEU A 225 -14.33 14.20 -0.89
C LEU A 225 -12.96 13.52 -0.86
N TYR A 226 -12.23 13.53 -1.98
CA TYR A 226 -10.88 13.00 -2.07
C TYR A 226 -9.89 13.72 -1.14
N PHE A 227 -9.88 15.06 -1.12
CA PHE A 227 -9.01 15.81 -0.20
C PHE A 227 -9.42 15.61 1.26
N SER A 228 -10.72 15.51 1.54
CA SER A 228 -11.23 15.20 2.88
C SER A 228 -10.79 13.80 3.32
N TYR A 229 -10.78 12.82 2.40
CA TYR A 229 -10.29 11.47 2.65
C TYR A 229 -8.78 11.44 2.89
N ILE A 230 -7.98 12.14 2.07
CA ILE A 230 -6.54 12.27 2.31
C ILE A 230 -6.28 12.88 3.70
N PHE A 231 -7.02 13.92 4.08
CA PHE A 231 -6.91 14.52 5.41
C PHE A 231 -7.28 13.54 6.52
N PHE A 232 -8.34 12.75 6.32
CA PHE A 232 -8.73 11.70 7.25
C PHE A 232 -7.64 10.65 7.44
N GLN A 233 -7.09 10.14 6.34
CA GLN A 233 -6.05 9.11 6.32
C GLN A 233 -4.73 9.62 6.92
N LEU A 234 -4.31 10.85 6.56
CA LEU A 234 -2.99 11.39 6.92
C LEU A 234 -2.99 12.21 8.20
N LYS A 235 -4.13 12.51 8.82
CA LYS A 235 -4.19 13.32 10.05
C LYS A 235 -5.04 12.69 11.14
N THR A 236 -6.32 12.46 10.90
CA THR A 236 -7.26 12.11 11.99
C THR A 236 -7.22 10.63 12.37
N HIS A 237 -7.05 9.73 11.39
CA HIS A 237 -7.16 8.29 11.59
C HIS A 237 -5.90 7.51 11.18
N LYS A 238 -4.72 8.16 11.26
CA LYS A 238 -3.44 7.53 10.85
C LYS A 238 -3.22 6.15 11.50
N HIS A 239 -3.59 6.00 12.78
CA HIS A 239 -3.42 4.77 13.55
C HIS A 239 -4.17 3.57 12.98
N LEU A 240 -5.22 3.78 12.17
CA LEU A 240 -5.93 2.69 11.47
C LEU A 240 -5.17 2.23 10.22
N PHE A 241 -4.40 3.12 9.58
CA PHE A 241 -3.73 2.88 8.30
C PHE A 241 -2.24 2.53 8.44
N LEU A 242 -1.61 2.93 9.54
CA LEU A 242 -0.33 2.39 9.97
C LEU A 242 -0.62 1.02 10.58
N GLY A 243 -0.32 -0.06 9.85
CA GLY A 243 -0.36 -1.42 10.41
C GLY A 243 0.51 -1.50 11.67
N PRO A 244 0.39 -2.57 12.49
CA PRO A 244 1.17 -2.69 13.71
C PRO A 244 2.65 -2.54 13.35
N THR A 245 3.22 -1.42 13.72
CA THR A 245 4.62 -1.13 13.45
C THR A 245 5.43 -2.25 14.09
N ILE A 246 6.46 -2.74 13.40
CA ILE A 246 7.55 -3.53 14.03
C ILE A 246 8.36 -2.57 14.94
N ILE A 247 7.66 -1.91 15.84
CA ILE A 247 8.11 -1.19 17.02
C ILE A 247 6.98 -1.56 17.97
N ASP A 248 6.84 -2.82 18.29
CA ASP A 248 7.34 -3.22 19.58
C ASP A 248 7.41 -4.75 19.70
N SER A 249 8.61 -5.32 19.64
CA SER A 249 8.88 -6.71 20.04
C SER A 249 9.52 -6.77 21.42
N THR A 250 9.64 -5.64 22.13
CA THR A 250 10.30 -5.56 23.45
C THR A 250 9.31 -5.31 24.60
N ASP A 251 8.19 -4.64 24.37
CA ASP A 251 7.07 -4.45 25.31
C ASP A 251 5.89 -5.39 25.03
N ARG A 252 5.73 -5.93 23.80
CA ARG A 252 4.72 -6.95 23.51
C ARG A 252 4.96 -8.25 24.29
N ALA A 253 6.21 -8.57 24.63
CA ALA A 253 6.57 -9.68 25.51
C ALA A 253 6.17 -9.44 26.98
N LYS A 254 5.92 -8.19 27.38
CA LYS A 254 5.45 -7.82 28.72
C LYS A 254 3.92 -7.71 28.80
N LEU A 255 3.26 -7.37 27.69
CA LEU A 255 1.80 -7.30 27.59
C LEU A 255 1.16 -8.68 27.41
N THR A 256 1.76 -9.59 26.63
CA THR A 256 1.24 -10.97 26.51
C THR A 256 1.14 -11.68 27.86
N GLN A 257 2.08 -11.46 28.79
CA GLN A 257 2.01 -12.10 30.11
C GLN A 257 0.89 -11.56 31.03
N ALA A 258 0.35 -10.37 30.74
CA ALA A 258 -0.73 -9.77 31.51
C ALA A 258 -2.10 -10.09 30.91
N ASP A 259 -2.20 -10.11 29.58
CA ASP A 259 -3.45 -10.38 28.85
C ASP A 259 -3.80 -11.89 28.86
N ASP A 260 -2.79 -12.78 28.86
CA ASP A 260 -2.99 -14.25 28.92
C ASP A 260 -3.68 -14.70 30.23
N VAL A 261 -3.69 -13.87 31.29
CA VAL A 261 -4.33 -14.18 32.57
C VAL A 261 -5.78 -13.67 32.64
N GLU A 262 -6.13 -12.64 31.88
CA GLU A 262 -7.47 -12.03 31.89
C GLU A 262 -8.40 -12.67 30.85
N GLU A 263 -7.85 -13.09 29.69
CA GLU A 263 -8.61 -13.79 28.64
C GLU A 263 -8.92 -15.26 29.02
N ALA A 264 -8.15 -15.85 29.94
CA ALA A 264 -8.39 -17.19 30.49
C ALA A 264 -9.61 -17.28 31.44
N LEU A 265 -10.29 -16.16 31.75
CA LEU A 265 -11.43 -16.12 32.68
C LEU A 265 -12.77 -15.77 32.01
N THR A 266 -12.82 -15.60 30.69
CA THR A 266 -14.04 -15.15 29.99
C THR A 266 -14.55 -16.04 28.86
N GLU A 267 -13.93 -17.18 28.58
CA GLU A 267 -14.45 -18.14 27.60
C GLU A 267 -14.69 -19.51 28.26
N GLU A 268 -15.73 -19.58 29.10
CA GLU A 268 -16.41 -20.86 29.38
C GLU A 268 -17.58 -21.01 28.41
N ASP A 269 -17.58 -22.16 27.73
CA ASP A 269 -18.71 -22.88 27.10
C ASP A 269 -19.29 -22.39 25.75
N GLU A 270 -18.64 -22.77 24.65
CA GLU A 270 -19.34 -23.41 23.51
C GLU A 270 -18.49 -24.61 23.01
N GLU A 271 -18.82 -25.81 23.49
CA GLU A 271 -18.34 -27.07 22.92
C GLU A 271 -18.94 -27.25 21.51
N GLU A 272 -18.16 -26.99 20.45
CA GLU A 272 -18.51 -27.51 19.12
C GLU A 272 -18.13 -29.00 19.04
N GLU A 273 -19.13 -29.88 19.14
CA GLU A 273 -18.99 -31.33 18.90
C GLU A 273 -18.38 -31.60 17.51
N GLU A 274 -17.15 -32.12 17.46
CA GLU A 274 -16.57 -32.62 16.21
C GLU A 274 -17.34 -33.85 15.70
N PRO A 275 -17.76 -33.90 14.41
CA PRO A 275 -18.40 -35.08 13.87
C PRO A 275 -17.39 -36.24 13.74
N GLN A 276 -17.54 -37.25 14.61
CA GLN A 276 -16.74 -38.48 14.66
C GLN A 276 -17.04 -39.47 13.51
N MET A 277 -17.09 -39.03 12.26
CA MET A 277 -17.16 -39.97 11.13
C MET A 277 -16.18 -39.66 10.01
N PRO A 278 -15.22 -40.55 9.71
CA PRO A 278 -14.31 -40.38 8.59
C PRO A 278 -15.06 -40.41 7.25
N ALA A 279 -14.59 -39.59 6.31
CA ALA A 279 -15.24 -39.23 5.04
C ALA A 279 -15.73 -40.40 4.15
N TRP A 280 -15.22 -41.62 4.33
CA TRP A 280 -15.67 -42.79 3.57
C TRP A 280 -17.07 -43.30 4.00
N MET A 281 -17.56 -42.91 5.18
CA MET A 281 -18.89 -43.29 5.66
C MET A 281 -20.02 -42.43 5.06
N ALA A 282 -19.70 -41.25 4.51
CA ALA A 282 -20.68 -40.34 3.92
C ALA A 282 -21.07 -40.68 2.46
N VAL A 283 -20.39 -41.64 1.82
CA VAL A 283 -20.62 -42.01 0.41
C VAL A 283 -21.50 -43.27 0.27
N ALA A 284 -21.86 -43.92 1.38
CA ALA A 284 -22.63 -45.17 1.39
C ALA A 284 -24.08 -45.03 1.90
N LEU A 285 -24.61 -43.81 1.96
CA LEU A 285 -26.00 -43.48 2.32
C LEU A 285 -26.59 -42.53 1.27
#